data_AF-A0A821HPX4-F1
#
_entry.id   AF-A0A821HPX4-F1
#
_cell.length_a   1.000
_cell.length_b   1.000
_cell.length_c   1.000
_cell.angle_alpha   90.00
_cell.angle_beta   90.00
_cell.angle_gamma   90.00
#
_symmetry.space_group_name_H-M   'P 1'
#
loop_
_entity.id
_entity.type
_entity.pdbx_description
1 polymer ?
#
loop_
_entity_poly.entity_id
_entity_poly.type
_entity_poly.pdbx_seq_one_letter_code
_entity_poly.pdbx_strand_id
1 'polypeptide(L)'
;PILIPWMKNTFENFKKQKNKFTYDNLIQQFALLLFILGGRNCYEFLRLNLPAALPHVSNVELLMRNNEQKILECEFRFQLIKEYCKSNNCNYVFSSEDATRCISRIDYDAQSDSFIGFSSCLVNGLPQPNFFQTNKFDELKLWFGTFDKSAYINLHMIQSVAPSSPPFILSTYGSNNKATATDVLKRWLYIYNQCLCQGVRVIGFSSDCDARYLRAMRLCTRFFAQLPNLNLVKQKDNFHLQIPERWSWFFMSGQQILLFMQDPIHVATKFRNRLLSEIASMKMGDYHVSIEHLINLIESKNKIEHNLIKSDICPKDRQNYASCRRISSELILQLLNKMEDCFGGHGYSIRS
;
A
#
# COMPACT_ATOMS: atom_id res chain seq x y z
N PRO A 1 27.27 15.60 -12.44
CA PRO A 1 27.62 16.09 -11.08
C PRO A 1 28.59 15.19 -10.29
N ILE A 2 28.42 13.86 -10.30
CA ILE A 2 29.21 12.96 -9.43
C ILE A 2 30.55 12.47 -10.01
N LEU A 3 30.71 12.50 -11.33
CA LEU A 3 31.86 11.90 -12.01
C LEU A 3 33.20 12.51 -11.58
N ILE A 4 33.27 13.84 -11.46
CA ILE A 4 34.50 14.56 -11.10
C ILE A 4 34.91 14.27 -9.63
N PRO A 5 34.01 14.42 -8.62
CA PRO A 5 34.30 14.00 -7.25
C PRO A 5 34.74 12.53 -7.16
N TRP A 6 34.05 11.66 -7.89
CA TRP A 6 34.33 10.22 -7.88
C TRP A 6 35.71 9.90 -8.45
N MET A 7 36.08 10.48 -9.59
CA MET A 7 37.42 10.32 -10.17
C MET A 7 38.50 10.85 -9.21
N LYS A 8 38.31 12.04 -8.63
CA LYS A 8 39.28 12.63 -7.68
C LYS A 8 39.53 11.73 -6.47
N ASN A 9 38.46 11.28 -5.80
CA ASN A 9 38.57 10.40 -4.64
C ASN A 9 39.23 9.06 -5.00
N THR A 10 38.89 8.52 -6.17
CA THR A 10 39.53 7.29 -6.69
C THR A 10 41.04 7.49 -6.87
N PHE A 11 41.47 8.57 -7.55
CA PHE A 11 42.89 8.88 -7.73
C PHE A 11 43.62 9.12 -6.41
N GLU A 12 42.98 9.77 -5.44
CA GLU A 12 43.56 9.96 -4.11
C GLU A 12 43.71 8.64 -3.34
N ASN A 13 42.72 7.75 -3.44
CA ASN A 13 42.79 6.43 -2.81
C ASN A 13 43.84 5.53 -3.48
N PHE A 14 44.05 5.63 -4.79
CA PHE A 14 45.15 4.92 -5.47
C PHE A 14 46.54 5.28 -4.93
N LYS A 15 46.72 6.48 -4.37
CA LYS A 15 47.98 6.90 -3.73
C LYS A 15 48.16 6.31 -2.33
N LYS A 16 47.12 5.69 -1.76
CA LYS A 16 47.09 5.15 -0.40
C LYS A 16 47.19 3.62 -0.42
N GLN A 17 47.59 3.04 0.71
CA GLN A 17 47.43 1.61 0.93
C GLN A 17 45.93 1.24 1.01
N LYS A 18 45.56 0.02 0.59
CA LYS A 18 44.17 -0.46 0.55
C LYS A 18 43.41 -0.26 1.87
N ASN A 19 44.09 -0.40 3.00
CA ASN A 19 43.49 -0.28 4.33
C ASN A 19 43.24 1.18 4.77
N LYS A 20 43.66 2.16 3.96
CA LYS A 20 43.55 3.60 4.25
C LYS A 20 42.66 4.35 3.25
N PHE A 21 41.86 3.63 2.46
CA PHE A 21 40.91 4.27 1.55
C PHE A 21 39.86 5.05 2.33
N THR A 22 39.59 6.27 1.89
CA THR A 22 38.62 7.17 2.51
C THR A 22 37.66 7.66 1.43
N TYR A 23 36.37 7.62 1.73
CA TYR A 23 35.32 7.93 0.76
C TYR A 23 34.50 9.10 1.26
N ASP A 24 34.34 10.11 0.41
CA ASP A 24 33.52 11.28 0.70
C ASP A 24 32.03 10.89 0.77
N ASN A 25 31.22 11.70 1.46
CA ASN A 25 29.79 11.45 1.66
C ASN A 25 29.03 11.22 0.34
N LEU A 26 29.33 11.98 -0.71
CA LEU A 26 28.71 11.79 -2.03
C LEU A 26 28.98 10.40 -2.61
N ILE A 27 30.18 9.85 -2.41
CA ILE A 27 30.54 8.52 -2.89
C ILE A 27 29.92 7.44 -2.03
N GLN A 28 29.84 7.66 -0.72
CA GLN A 28 29.13 6.77 0.20
C GLN A 28 27.63 6.68 -0.15
N GLN A 29 26.98 7.81 -0.44
CA GLN A 29 25.59 7.86 -0.89
C GLN A 29 25.39 7.18 -2.24
N PHE A 30 26.31 7.41 -3.20
CA PHE A 30 26.27 6.71 -4.48
C PHE A 30 26.47 5.21 -4.34
N ALA A 31 27.42 4.78 -3.51
CA ALA A 31 27.67 3.37 -3.22
C ALA A 31 26.44 2.71 -2.60
N LEU A 32 25.77 3.40 -1.67
CA LEU A 32 24.53 2.95 -1.06
C LEU A 32 23.41 2.80 -2.10
N LEU A 33 23.20 3.80 -2.96
CA LEU A 33 22.19 3.74 -4.04
C LEU A 33 22.50 2.62 -5.04
N LEU A 34 23.76 2.47 -5.44
CA LEU A 34 24.19 1.40 -6.35
C LEU A 34 23.97 0.03 -5.73
N PHE A 35 24.25 -0.13 -4.43
CA PHE A 35 24.01 -1.38 -3.70
C PHE A 35 22.52 -1.70 -3.59
N ILE A 36 21.67 -0.71 -3.31
CA ILE A 36 20.21 -0.88 -3.18
C ILE A 36 19.57 -1.20 -4.54
N LEU A 37 19.91 -0.45 -5.59
CA LEU A 37 19.27 -0.57 -6.91
C LEU A 37 19.88 -1.69 -7.77
N GLY A 38 21.20 -1.84 -7.74
CA GLY A 38 21.92 -2.85 -8.53
C GLY A 38 22.06 -4.20 -7.81
N GLY A 39 21.86 -4.23 -6.49
CA GLY A 39 22.07 -5.42 -5.66
C GLY A 39 23.55 -5.72 -5.39
N ARG A 40 23.78 -6.63 -4.44
CA ARG A 40 25.12 -6.99 -3.95
C ARG A 40 26.07 -7.47 -5.05
N ASN A 41 25.58 -8.30 -5.98
CA ASN A 41 26.43 -8.88 -7.03
C ASN A 41 26.92 -7.81 -8.02
N CYS A 42 26.04 -6.90 -8.45
CA CYS A 42 26.42 -5.77 -9.32
C CYS A 42 27.42 -4.86 -8.61
N TYR A 43 27.13 -4.54 -7.34
CA TYR A 43 28.01 -3.70 -6.53
C TYR A 43 29.41 -4.30 -6.37
N GLU A 44 29.51 -5.57 -5.99
CA GLU A 44 30.79 -6.28 -5.83
C GLU A 44 31.54 -6.39 -7.16
N PHE A 45 30.85 -6.69 -8.26
CA PHE A 45 31.45 -6.71 -9.59
C PHE A 45 32.10 -5.37 -9.93
N LEU A 46 31.38 -4.27 -9.75
CA LEU A 46 31.92 -2.93 -10.01
C LEU A 46 33.07 -2.58 -9.06
N ARG A 47 32.95 -2.90 -7.77
CA ARG A 47 33.99 -2.64 -6.76
C ARG A 47 35.29 -3.38 -7.07
N LEU A 48 35.21 -4.62 -7.54
CA LEU A 48 36.39 -5.43 -7.87
C LEU A 48 37.07 -4.95 -9.17
N ASN A 49 36.28 -4.51 -10.15
CA ASN A 49 36.80 -4.00 -11.42
C ASN A 49 37.26 -2.54 -11.36
N LEU A 50 36.80 -1.78 -10.37
CA LEU A 50 37.17 -0.38 -10.13
C LEU A 50 37.81 -0.24 -8.74
N PRO A 51 39.06 -0.72 -8.57
CA PRO A 51 39.73 -0.66 -7.28
C PRO A 51 39.86 0.77 -6.78
N ALA A 52 39.79 0.96 -5.45
CA ALA A 52 39.80 2.25 -4.77
C ALA A 52 38.59 3.18 -5.03
N ALA A 53 37.68 2.82 -5.95
CA ALA A 53 36.58 3.69 -6.36
C ALA A 53 35.29 3.53 -5.54
N LEU A 54 35.08 2.36 -4.93
CA LEU A 54 33.89 2.04 -4.14
C LEU A 54 34.26 1.45 -2.77
N PRO A 55 33.53 1.79 -1.69
CA PRO A 55 33.73 1.20 -0.36
C PRO A 55 33.55 -0.32 -0.33
N HIS A 56 34.16 -0.97 0.66
CA HIS A 56 33.87 -2.37 0.96
C HIS A 56 32.39 -2.57 1.36
N VAL A 57 31.79 -3.72 1.05
CA VAL A 57 30.38 -4.00 1.38
C VAL A 57 30.09 -3.83 2.86
N SER A 58 30.99 -4.25 3.76
CA SER A 58 30.82 -4.04 5.21
C SER A 58 30.65 -2.57 5.59
N ASN A 59 31.30 -1.64 4.86
CA ASN A 59 31.12 -0.21 5.11
C ASN A 59 29.77 0.26 4.59
N VAL A 60 29.30 -0.26 3.45
CA VAL A 60 27.95 0.04 2.94
C VAL A 60 26.87 -0.49 3.88
N GLU A 61 27.03 -1.72 4.40
CA GLU A 61 26.13 -2.30 5.38
C GLU A 61 26.14 -1.50 6.69
N LEU A 62 27.29 -1.00 7.13
CA LEU A 62 27.39 -0.10 8.29
C LEU A 62 26.66 1.23 8.04
N LEU A 63 26.83 1.82 6.85
CA LEU A 63 26.11 3.04 6.45
C LEU A 63 24.59 2.82 6.43
N MET A 64 24.14 1.64 5.97
CA MET A 64 22.72 1.26 6.03
C MET A 64 22.22 1.15 7.47
N ARG A 65 22.99 0.51 8.36
CA ARG A 65 22.61 0.32 9.77
C ARG A 65 22.57 1.62 10.56
N ASN A 66 23.51 2.52 10.28
CA ASN A 66 23.63 3.82 10.96
C ASN A 66 22.74 4.91 10.35
N ASN A 67 21.93 4.59 9.35
CA ASN A 67 21.03 5.55 8.75
C ASN A 67 19.90 5.91 9.72
N GLU A 68 19.81 7.20 10.08
CA GLU A 68 18.79 7.75 10.98
C GLU A 68 17.35 7.56 10.44
N GLN A 69 17.19 7.26 9.15
CA GLN A 69 15.89 7.00 8.53
C GLN A 69 15.46 5.53 8.55
N LYS A 70 16.08 4.69 9.39
CA LYS A 70 15.69 3.29 9.59
C LYS A 70 14.21 3.22 10.00
N ILE A 71 13.48 2.28 9.41
CA ILE A 71 12.10 2.00 9.81
C ILE A 71 12.16 1.03 10.99
N LEU A 72 11.60 1.43 12.13
CA LEU A 72 11.41 0.57 13.29
C LEU A 72 9.99 -0.01 13.27
N GLU A 73 9.86 -1.25 13.73
CA GLU A 73 8.55 -1.92 13.82
C GLU A 73 7.63 -1.16 14.77
N CYS A 74 6.34 -1.04 14.44
CA CYS A 74 5.31 -0.37 15.24
C CYS A 74 5.47 1.14 15.41
N GLU A 75 6.55 1.75 14.93
CA GLU A 75 6.78 3.19 15.05
C GLU A 75 6.07 3.95 13.92
N PHE A 76 5.46 5.09 14.26
CA PHE A 76 4.91 6.03 13.28
C PHE A 76 5.84 7.23 13.12
N ARG A 77 6.32 7.46 11.90
CA ARG A 77 7.31 8.49 11.56
C ARG A 77 6.69 9.87 11.31
N PHE A 78 5.81 10.35 12.19
CA PHE A 78 5.06 11.60 11.98
C PHE A 78 5.96 12.83 11.81
N GLN A 79 7.09 12.89 12.52
CA GLN A 79 8.02 14.02 12.45
C GLN A 79 8.58 14.23 11.03
N LEU A 80 8.79 13.13 10.29
CA LEU A 80 9.36 13.16 8.94
C LEU A 80 8.33 13.49 7.86
N ILE A 81 7.02 13.43 8.16
CA ILE A 81 5.96 13.79 7.21
C ILE A 81 6.04 15.28 6.85
N LYS A 82 6.38 16.13 7.82
CA LYS A 82 6.50 17.58 7.59
C LYS A 82 7.58 17.89 6.56
N GLU A 83 8.73 17.23 6.66
CA GLU A 83 9.84 17.35 5.72
C GLU A 83 9.47 16.81 4.34
N TYR A 84 8.78 15.66 4.30
CA TYR A 84 8.23 15.07 3.09
C TYR A 84 7.23 16.01 2.39
N CYS A 85 6.33 16.64 3.12
CA CYS A 85 5.36 17.60 2.55
C CYS A 85 6.05 18.86 2.04
N LYS A 86 7.06 19.35 2.77
CA LYS A 86 7.88 20.50 2.36
C LYS A 86 8.66 20.23 1.07
N SER A 87 9.25 19.04 0.92
CA SER A 87 9.99 18.67 -0.30
C SER A 87 9.08 18.51 -1.52
N ASN A 88 7.82 18.10 -1.31
CA ASN A 88 6.81 18.00 -2.36
C ASN A 88 5.99 19.29 -2.57
N ASN A 89 6.30 20.37 -1.84
CA ASN A 89 5.55 21.63 -1.85
C ASN A 89 4.02 21.44 -1.69
N CYS A 90 3.62 20.52 -0.81
CA CYS A 90 2.22 20.18 -0.62
C CYS A 90 1.97 19.62 0.79
N ASN A 91 1.06 20.27 1.53
CA ASN A 91 0.68 19.86 2.90
C ASN A 91 -0.56 18.97 2.92
N TYR A 92 -0.99 18.46 1.76
CA TYR A 92 -2.16 17.63 1.62
C TYR A 92 -1.75 16.24 1.18
N VAL A 93 -2.23 15.23 1.89
CA VAL A 93 -1.82 13.85 1.66
C VAL A 93 -3.00 12.90 1.68
N PHE A 94 -2.84 11.76 1.02
CA PHE A 94 -3.71 10.59 1.13
C PHE A 94 -2.95 9.47 1.83
N SER A 95 -3.61 8.71 2.68
CA SER A 95 -2.99 7.57 3.37
C SER A 95 -3.54 6.25 2.84
N SER A 96 -2.67 5.27 2.62
CA SER A 96 -3.07 3.93 2.20
C SER A 96 -2.67 2.91 3.25
N GLU A 97 -3.57 1.98 3.55
CA GLU A 97 -3.31 0.84 4.42
C GLU A 97 -3.55 -0.48 3.68
N ASP A 98 -2.54 -1.35 3.70
CA ASP A 98 -2.64 -2.73 3.20
C ASP A 98 -1.72 -3.68 3.99
N ALA A 99 -1.96 -4.98 3.88
CA ALA A 99 -1.16 -6.01 4.54
C ALA A 99 -0.70 -7.08 3.55
N THR A 100 0.61 -7.31 3.52
CA THR A 100 1.21 -8.37 2.69
C THR A 100 1.58 -9.57 3.52
N ARG A 101 1.45 -10.79 2.96
CA ARG A 101 1.83 -12.02 3.65
C ARG A 101 3.35 -12.10 3.78
N CYS A 102 3.84 -12.51 4.95
CA CYS A 102 5.27 -12.69 5.19
C CYS A 102 5.59 -14.13 5.63
N ILE A 103 6.88 -14.47 5.59
CA ILE A 103 7.39 -15.71 6.19
C ILE A 103 7.46 -15.48 7.71
N SER A 104 6.65 -16.23 8.45
CA SER A 104 6.56 -16.12 9.91
C SER A 104 7.85 -16.60 10.59
N ARG A 105 8.68 -15.65 10.98
CA ARG A 105 9.94 -15.88 11.71
C ARG A 105 10.06 -14.87 12.84
N ILE A 106 10.56 -15.33 13.98
CA ILE A 106 10.94 -14.46 15.10
C ILE A 106 12.45 -14.31 15.03
N ASP A 107 12.93 -13.08 15.07
CA ASP A 107 14.35 -12.74 15.12
C ASP A 107 14.61 -11.76 16.28
N TYR A 108 15.83 -11.77 16.78
CA TYR A 108 16.29 -10.84 17.81
C TYR A 108 17.01 -9.66 17.13
N ASP A 109 16.56 -8.43 17.40
CA ASP A 109 17.26 -7.22 17.00
C ASP A 109 18.17 -6.76 18.14
N ALA A 110 19.47 -6.96 17.96
CA ALA A 110 20.49 -6.55 18.93
C ALA A 110 20.59 -5.03 19.11
N GLN A 111 20.10 -4.23 18.15
CA GLN A 111 20.16 -2.78 18.24
C GLN A 111 19.11 -2.21 19.20
N SER A 112 17.89 -2.76 19.18
CA SER A 112 16.79 -2.35 20.06
C SER A 112 16.63 -3.25 21.29
N ASP A 113 17.45 -4.31 21.40
CA ASP A 113 17.33 -5.33 22.45
C ASP A 113 15.90 -5.89 22.54
N SER A 114 15.33 -6.23 21.37
CA SER A 114 13.93 -6.64 21.25
C SER A 114 13.73 -7.79 20.27
N PHE A 115 12.66 -8.55 20.45
CA PHE A 115 12.25 -9.58 19.51
C PHE A 115 11.28 -9.01 18.46
N ILE A 116 11.57 -9.27 17.19
CA ILE A 116 10.78 -8.86 16.02
C ILE A 116 10.10 -10.09 15.43
N GLY A 117 8.90 -9.92 14.87
CA GLY A 117 8.21 -10.95 14.10
C GLY A 117 7.08 -11.68 14.85
N PHE A 118 6.82 -11.30 16.10
CA PHE A 118 5.52 -11.57 16.74
C PHE A 118 4.43 -10.69 16.15
N SER A 119 3.17 -11.11 16.27
CA SER A 119 2.03 -10.27 15.95
C SER A 119 1.95 -9.12 16.95
N SER A 120 1.89 -7.89 16.43
CA SER A 120 1.89 -6.70 17.27
C SER A 120 0.64 -6.61 18.13
N CYS A 121 0.83 -6.30 19.41
CA CYS A 121 -0.27 -5.98 20.31
C CYS A 121 -0.88 -4.63 19.94
N LEU A 122 -2.20 -4.59 19.77
CA LEU A 122 -2.92 -3.37 19.42
C LEU A 122 -3.62 -2.79 20.65
N VAL A 123 -3.36 -1.53 20.96
CA VAL A 123 -4.10 -0.74 21.95
C VAL A 123 -4.80 0.39 21.22
N ASN A 124 -6.14 0.39 21.25
CA ASN A 124 -6.95 1.32 20.44
C ASN A 124 -6.61 1.28 18.93
N GLY A 125 -6.31 0.08 18.43
CA GLY A 125 -5.90 -0.15 17.05
C GLY A 125 -4.49 0.30 16.69
N LEU A 126 -3.72 0.83 17.64
CA LEU A 126 -2.33 1.22 17.43
C LEU A 126 -1.38 0.12 17.90
N PRO A 127 -0.38 -0.27 17.09
CA PRO A 127 0.67 -1.17 17.52
C PRO A 127 1.49 -0.54 18.65
N GLN A 128 1.96 -1.37 19.58
CA GLN A 128 2.82 -0.93 20.68
C GLN A 128 4.30 -1.08 20.28
N PRO A 129 5.09 0.01 20.21
CA PRO A 129 6.52 -0.08 19.96
C PRO A 129 7.24 -0.72 21.15
N ASN A 130 8.30 -1.47 20.86
CA ASN A 130 9.16 -2.12 21.85
C ASN A 130 8.42 -3.03 22.85
N PHE A 131 7.26 -3.56 22.50
CA PHE A 131 6.48 -4.43 23.40
C PHE A 131 7.24 -5.70 23.79
N PHE A 132 8.02 -6.26 22.86
CA PHE A 132 8.79 -7.48 23.05
C PHE A 132 10.25 -7.19 23.45
N GLN A 133 10.44 -6.26 24.39
CA GLN A 133 11.72 -5.93 25.01
C GLN A 133 11.69 -6.32 26.49
N THR A 134 12.60 -7.19 26.93
CA THR A 134 12.68 -7.63 28.32
C THR A 134 14.06 -8.16 28.66
N ASN A 135 14.43 -8.04 29.93
CA ASN A 135 15.61 -8.68 30.52
C ASN A 135 15.27 -9.93 31.35
N LYS A 136 14.00 -10.39 31.36
CA LYS A 136 13.56 -11.55 32.15
C LYS A 136 13.26 -12.76 31.27
N PHE A 137 13.85 -13.90 31.62
CA PHE A 137 13.61 -15.16 30.92
C PHE A 137 12.15 -15.63 30.99
N ASP A 138 11.47 -15.43 32.13
CA ASP A 138 10.07 -15.85 32.28
C ASP A 138 9.12 -15.08 31.36
N GLU A 139 9.40 -13.79 31.10
CA GLU A 139 8.64 -13.00 30.13
C GLU A 139 8.87 -13.50 28.70
N LEU A 140 10.11 -13.82 28.34
CA LEU A 140 10.42 -14.47 27.06
C LEU A 140 9.67 -15.79 26.90
N LYS A 141 9.73 -16.66 27.91
CA LYS A 141 9.04 -17.96 27.89
C LYS A 141 7.54 -17.79 27.74
N LEU A 142 6.96 -16.81 28.43
CA LEU A 142 5.55 -16.45 28.26
C LEU A 142 5.27 -16.06 26.81
N TRP A 143 6.06 -15.16 26.23
CA TRP A 143 5.77 -14.64 24.89
C TRP A 143 5.77 -15.70 23.81
N PHE A 144 6.77 -16.57 23.82
CA PHE A 144 6.86 -17.69 22.88
C PHE A 144 5.75 -18.74 23.07
N GLY A 145 5.12 -18.77 24.25
CA GLY A 145 3.97 -19.63 24.54
C GLY A 145 2.61 -19.00 24.24
N THR A 146 2.51 -17.67 24.22
CA THR A 146 1.21 -16.97 24.13
C THR A 146 0.99 -16.18 22.85
N PHE A 147 2.03 -15.60 22.25
CA PHE A 147 1.87 -14.71 21.10
C PHE A 147 2.04 -15.45 19.77
N ASP A 148 1.10 -15.20 18.86
CA ASP A 148 1.17 -15.69 17.48
C ASP A 148 2.33 -15.01 16.75
N LYS A 149 3.07 -15.79 15.94
CA LYS A 149 3.99 -15.23 14.94
C LYS A 149 3.19 -14.41 13.92
N SER A 150 3.79 -13.34 13.42
CA SER A 150 3.19 -12.55 12.35
C SER A 150 3.10 -13.34 11.06
N ALA A 151 1.90 -13.41 10.48
CA ALA A 151 1.65 -13.99 9.17
C ALA A 151 1.60 -12.92 8.07
N TYR A 152 1.42 -11.66 8.47
CA TYR A 152 1.32 -10.51 7.61
C TYR A 152 2.17 -9.35 8.14
N ILE A 153 2.58 -8.46 7.25
CA ILE A 153 3.14 -7.15 7.57
C ILE A 153 2.11 -6.11 7.11
N ASN A 154 1.56 -5.35 8.06
CA ASN A 154 0.66 -4.24 7.77
C ASN A 154 1.50 -2.98 7.51
N LEU A 155 1.28 -2.34 6.36
CA LEU A 155 1.98 -1.12 5.95
C LEU A 155 1.03 0.07 5.89
N HIS A 156 1.50 1.18 6.43
CA HIS A 156 0.86 2.48 6.35
C HIS A 156 1.70 3.35 5.43
N MET A 157 1.13 3.74 4.30
CA MET A 157 1.76 4.65 3.35
C MET A 157 1.05 6.00 3.36
N ILE A 158 1.82 7.04 3.07
CA ILE A 158 1.34 8.39 2.83
C ILE A 158 1.83 8.81 1.45
N GLN A 159 0.95 9.43 0.67
CA GLN A 159 1.31 10.03 -0.60
C GLN A 159 0.78 11.46 -0.66
N SER A 160 1.64 12.39 -1.06
CA SER A 160 1.22 13.76 -1.34
C SER A 160 0.28 13.77 -2.55
N VAL A 161 -0.72 14.65 -2.53
CA VAL A 161 -1.59 14.85 -3.70
C VAL A 161 -0.90 15.61 -4.84
N ALA A 162 0.32 16.10 -4.60
CA ALA A 162 1.14 16.68 -5.65
C ALA A 162 1.50 15.62 -6.72
N PRO A 163 1.45 15.97 -8.02
CA PRO A 163 1.80 15.08 -9.10
C PRO A 163 3.22 14.51 -8.93
N SER A 164 3.37 13.22 -9.25
CA SER A 164 4.68 12.53 -9.24
C SER A 164 5.40 12.48 -7.89
N SER A 165 4.71 12.76 -6.78
CA SER A 165 5.30 12.63 -5.45
C SER A 165 5.55 11.15 -5.12
N PRO A 166 6.75 10.81 -4.61
CA PRO A 166 7.03 9.44 -4.20
C PRO A 166 6.21 9.10 -2.96
N PRO A 167 5.77 7.84 -2.79
CA PRO A 167 5.12 7.45 -1.55
C PRO A 167 6.11 7.43 -0.37
N PHE A 168 5.59 7.68 0.82
CA PHE A 168 6.31 7.68 2.08
C PHE A 168 5.77 6.57 2.99
N ILE A 169 6.65 5.73 3.54
CA ILE A 169 6.25 4.72 4.53
C ILE A 169 6.14 5.39 5.89
N LEU A 170 4.92 5.45 6.42
CA LEU A 170 4.63 6.03 7.71
C LEU A 170 4.95 5.08 8.86
N SER A 171 4.49 3.84 8.74
CA SER A 171 4.64 2.80 9.77
C SER A 171 4.50 1.42 9.13
N THR A 172 5.11 0.43 9.77
CA THR A 172 4.99 -0.97 9.41
C THR A 172 5.04 -1.84 10.65
N TYR A 173 4.27 -2.92 10.69
CA TYR A 173 4.30 -3.84 11.82
C TYR A 173 3.70 -5.21 11.50
N GLY A 174 4.12 -6.22 12.26
CA GLY A 174 3.63 -7.58 12.16
C GLY A 174 2.17 -7.74 12.61
N SER A 175 1.39 -8.50 11.83
CA SER A 175 -0.03 -8.74 12.10
C SER A 175 -0.44 -10.19 11.87
N ASN A 176 -1.45 -10.63 12.63
CA ASN A 176 -2.20 -11.86 12.40
C ASN A 176 -3.56 -11.59 11.71
N ASN A 177 -3.77 -10.39 11.18
CA ASN A 177 -5.01 -9.96 10.54
C ASN A 177 -6.26 -10.04 11.46
N LYS A 178 -6.12 -9.99 12.80
CA LYS A 178 -7.26 -10.08 13.73
C LYS A 178 -7.87 -8.73 14.16
N ALA A 179 -7.27 -7.59 13.80
CA ALA A 179 -7.82 -6.28 14.21
C ALA A 179 -9.29 -6.09 13.76
N THR A 180 -10.04 -5.25 14.47
CA THR A 180 -11.45 -4.98 14.14
C THR A 180 -11.61 -3.74 13.28
N ALA A 181 -12.80 -3.52 12.73
CA ALA A 181 -13.14 -2.26 12.06
C ALA A 181 -12.99 -1.04 12.99
N THR A 182 -13.23 -1.22 14.30
CA THR A 182 -13.05 -0.18 15.30
C THR A 182 -11.57 0.14 15.52
N ASP A 183 -10.70 -0.87 15.52
CA ASP A 183 -9.25 -0.69 15.60
C ASP A 183 -8.71 0.08 14.40
N VAL A 184 -9.16 -0.29 13.19
CA VAL A 184 -8.85 0.44 11.95
C VAL A 184 -9.24 1.91 12.07
N LEU A 185 -10.50 2.19 12.44
CA LEU A 185 -10.99 3.56 12.55
C LEU A 185 -10.23 4.39 13.59
N LYS A 186 -9.99 3.84 14.79
CA LYS A 186 -9.24 4.54 15.84
C LYS A 186 -7.83 4.89 15.38
N ARG A 187 -7.17 3.97 14.67
CA ARG A 187 -5.84 4.19 14.08
C ARG A 187 -5.84 5.26 12.98
N TRP A 188 -6.80 5.23 12.05
CA TRP A 188 -6.94 6.28 11.04
C TRP A 188 -7.14 7.67 11.65
N LEU A 189 -7.97 7.77 12.69
CA LEU A 189 -8.18 9.04 13.40
C LEU A 189 -6.92 9.50 14.15
N TYR A 190 -6.17 8.56 14.73
CA TYR A 190 -4.88 8.87 15.34
C TYR A 190 -3.89 9.42 14.30
N ILE A 191 -3.74 8.73 13.15
CA ILE A 191 -2.90 9.19 12.04
C ILE A 191 -3.31 10.59 11.58
N TYR A 192 -4.61 10.81 11.36
CA TYR A 192 -5.15 12.11 10.98
C TYR A 192 -4.76 13.22 11.98
N ASN A 193 -5.02 13.00 13.28
CA ASN A 193 -4.72 13.99 14.31
C ASN A 193 -3.22 14.27 14.44
N GLN A 194 -2.37 13.23 14.39
CA GLN A 194 -0.92 13.39 14.48
C GLN A 194 -0.34 14.13 13.28
N CYS A 195 -0.82 13.84 12.06
CA CYS A 195 -0.45 14.62 10.87
C CYS A 195 -0.89 16.08 10.98
N LEU A 196 -2.11 16.33 11.48
CA LEU A 196 -2.63 17.68 11.64
C LEU A 196 -1.78 18.51 12.61
N CYS A 197 -1.30 17.91 13.71
CA CYS A 197 -0.34 18.54 14.63
C CYS A 197 0.98 18.93 13.95
N GLN A 198 1.35 18.28 12.84
CA GLN A 198 2.54 18.62 12.05
C GLN A 198 2.26 19.67 10.94
N GLY A 199 1.02 20.18 10.87
CA GLY A 199 0.58 21.09 9.81
C GLY A 199 0.27 20.39 8.48
N VAL A 200 0.05 19.08 8.52
CA VAL A 200 -0.22 18.25 7.33
C VAL A 200 -1.65 17.72 7.39
N ARG A 201 -2.42 17.93 6.32
CA ARG A 201 -3.82 17.53 6.24
C ARG A 201 -3.96 16.22 5.46
N VAL A 202 -4.35 15.15 6.15
CA VAL A 202 -4.78 13.92 5.51
C VAL A 202 -6.18 14.14 4.93
N ILE A 203 -6.32 14.06 3.61
CA ILE A 203 -7.60 14.24 2.90
C ILE A 203 -8.46 12.98 3.03
N GLY A 204 -7.83 11.81 3.06
CA GLY A 204 -8.56 10.55 3.09
C GLY A 204 -7.67 9.32 3.24
N PHE A 205 -8.34 8.18 3.35
CA PHE A 205 -7.72 6.87 3.47
C PHE A 205 -8.15 5.96 2.31
N SER A 206 -7.20 5.21 1.78
CA SER A 206 -7.41 4.12 0.83
C SER A 206 -7.07 2.77 1.44
N SER A 207 -7.84 1.76 1.10
CA SER A 207 -7.54 0.39 1.50
C SER A 207 -8.22 -0.62 0.58
N ASP A 208 -7.89 -1.88 0.80
CA ASP A 208 -8.47 -3.02 0.12
C ASP A 208 -9.97 -3.18 0.37
N CYS A 209 -10.59 -4.01 -0.46
CA CYS A 209 -12.01 -4.32 -0.36
C CYS A 209 -12.35 -5.32 0.77
N ASP A 210 -11.55 -5.42 1.84
CA ASP A 210 -11.84 -6.26 3.00
C ASP A 210 -13.03 -5.69 3.80
N ALA A 211 -13.86 -6.58 4.34
CA ALA A 211 -15.06 -6.21 5.09
C ALA A 211 -14.76 -5.32 6.31
N ARG A 212 -13.59 -5.47 6.94
CA ARG A 212 -13.16 -4.65 8.09
C ARG A 212 -12.94 -3.20 7.72
N TYR A 213 -12.29 -2.94 6.58
CA TYR A 213 -11.96 -1.60 6.10
C TYR A 213 -13.24 -0.94 5.61
N LEU A 214 -14.07 -1.66 4.84
CA LEU A 214 -15.37 -1.17 4.41
C LEU A 214 -16.25 -0.81 5.62
N ARG A 215 -16.27 -1.63 6.67
CA ARG A 215 -17.00 -1.30 7.91
C ARG A 215 -16.42 -0.07 8.62
N ALA A 216 -15.09 0.09 8.66
CA ALA A 216 -14.46 1.27 9.24
C ALA A 216 -14.80 2.55 8.46
N MET A 217 -14.75 2.50 7.13
CA MET A 217 -15.17 3.58 6.23
C MET A 217 -16.63 3.97 6.50
N ARG A 218 -17.54 2.99 6.58
CA ARG A 218 -18.97 3.21 6.88
C ARG A 218 -19.20 3.88 8.23
N LEU A 219 -18.48 3.43 9.27
CA LEU A 219 -18.56 4.04 10.60
C LEU A 219 -18.06 5.49 10.59
N CYS A 220 -17.03 5.78 9.80
CA CYS A 220 -16.47 7.13 9.71
C CYS A 220 -17.39 8.11 8.95
N THR A 221 -17.95 7.67 7.82
CA THR A 221 -18.80 8.52 6.95
C THR A 221 -20.27 8.57 7.37
N ARG A 222 -20.64 7.79 8.40
CA ARG A 222 -22.03 7.53 8.81
C ARG A 222 -22.88 6.86 7.74
N PHE A 223 -22.25 6.09 6.86
CA PHE A 223 -22.93 5.31 5.84
C PHE A 223 -23.62 4.09 6.46
N PHE A 224 -24.89 4.27 6.87
CA PHE A 224 -25.73 3.25 7.52
C PHE A 224 -25.10 2.62 8.78
N ALA A 225 -24.21 3.34 9.47
CA ALA A 225 -23.56 2.88 10.70
C ALA A 225 -23.04 4.08 11.51
N GLN A 226 -23.10 4.02 12.85
CA GLN A 226 -22.55 5.07 13.71
C GLN A 226 -21.95 4.45 14.97
N LEU A 227 -20.84 5.00 15.45
CA LEU A 227 -20.35 4.73 16.80
C LEU A 227 -21.02 5.66 17.80
N PRO A 228 -21.63 5.14 18.88
CA PRO A 228 -22.37 5.96 19.84
C PRO A 228 -21.52 7.07 20.48
N ASN A 229 -20.21 6.82 20.67
CA ASN A 229 -19.32 7.72 21.40
C ASN A 229 -18.35 8.51 20.51
N LEU A 230 -18.56 8.53 19.18
CA LEU A 230 -17.68 9.24 18.26
C LEU A 230 -18.48 10.13 17.28
N ASN A 231 -18.49 11.44 17.55
CA ASN A 231 -19.19 12.41 16.72
C ASN A 231 -18.22 13.16 15.79
N LEU A 232 -17.94 12.56 14.63
CA LEU A 232 -17.05 13.13 13.61
C LEU A 232 -17.64 14.37 12.89
N VAL A 233 -18.95 14.59 12.95
CA VAL A 233 -19.62 15.70 12.23
C VAL A 233 -19.43 17.06 12.93
N LYS A 234 -18.96 17.09 14.17
CA LYS A 234 -18.74 18.35 14.93
C LYS A 234 -17.29 18.84 14.93
N GLN A 235 -16.38 18.22 14.17
CA GLN A 235 -15.00 18.68 14.13
C GLN A 235 -14.85 19.96 13.30
N LYS A 236 -13.97 20.87 13.75
CA LYS A 236 -13.73 22.18 13.11
C LYS A 236 -13.22 22.06 11.68
N ASP A 237 -12.55 20.96 11.37
CA ASP A 237 -11.87 20.75 10.10
C ASP A 237 -12.75 20.09 9.03
N ASN A 238 -14.06 19.98 9.25
CA ASN A 238 -14.96 19.37 8.28
C ASN A 238 -15.01 20.17 6.97
N PHE A 239 -14.97 19.46 5.85
CA PHE A 239 -15.25 20.02 4.54
C PHE A 239 -16.67 19.66 4.09
N HIS A 240 -17.22 20.50 3.21
CA HIS A 240 -18.50 20.27 2.56
C HIS A 240 -18.29 19.70 1.16
N LEU A 241 -18.93 18.57 0.90
CA LEU A 241 -19.06 17.97 -0.41
C LEU A 241 -20.30 18.54 -1.09
N GLN A 242 -20.10 19.11 -2.27
CA GLN A 242 -21.19 19.48 -3.16
C GLN A 242 -21.70 18.22 -3.87
N ILE A 243 -22.70 17.58 -3.27
CA ILE A 243 -23.36 16.42 -3.86
C ILE A 243 -24.39 16.95 -4.88
N PRO A 244 -24.30 16.61 -6.17
CA PRO A 244 -25.27 17.03 -7.16
C PRO A 244 -26.69 16.58 -6.78
N GLU A 245 -27.69 17.46 -6.86
CA GLU A 245 -29.08 17.14 -6.51
C GLU A 245 -29.64 15.95 -7.30
N ARG A 246 -29.16 15.77 -8.54
CA ARG A 246 -29.49 14.61 -9.40
C ARG A 246 -29.02 13.27 -8.85
N TRP A 247 -28.14 13.25 -7.85
CA TRP A 247 -27.66 12.03 -7.21
C TRP A 247 -28.53 11.65 -6.02
N SER A 248 -29.85 11.54 -6.25
CA SER A 248 -30.81 11.11 -5.23
C SER A 248 -30.52 9.71 -4.66
N TRP A 249 -29.72 8.92 -5.37
CA TRP A 249 -29.23 7.60 -4.95
C TRP A 249 -27.97 7.66 -4.06
N PHE A 250 -27.28 8.79 -3.97
CA PHE A 250 -26.01 8.90 -3.27
C PHE A 250 -26.23 9.16 -1.78
N PHE A 251 -25.96 8.13 -0.96
CA PHE A 251 -26.29 8.14 0.46
C PHE A 251 -25.09 8.48 1.34
N MET A 252 -24.53 9.69 1.26
CA MET A 252 -23.46 10.14 2.16
C MET A 252 -23.74 11.54 2.70
N SER A 253 -23.38 11.80 3.96
CA SER A 253 -23.48 13.15 4.54
C SER A 253 -22.63 14.13 3.72
N GLY A 254 -23.18 15.31 3.41
CA GLY A 254 -22.45 16.38 2.73
C GLY A 254 -21.28 16.92 3.55
N GLN A 255 -21.28 16.73 4.87
CA GLN A 255 -20.18 17.14 5.75
C GLN A 255 -19.30 15.94 6.11
N GLN A 256 -17.99 16.03 5.80
CA GLN A 256 -17.01 14.96 6.02
C GLN A 256 -15.69 15.51 6.58
N ILE A 257 -14.97 14.71 7.38
CA ILE A 257 -13.56 14.98 7.75
C ILE A 257 -12.59 14.37 6.74
N LEU A 258 -12.95 13.19 6.22
CA LEU A 258 -12.08 12.31 5.44
C LEU A 258 -12.84 11.76 4.24
N LEU A 259 -12.13 11.59 3.13
CA LEU A 259 -12.56 10.78 2.00
C LEU A 259 -12.08 9.34 2.16
N PHE A 260 -12.83 8.40 1.61
CA PHE A 260 -12.43 7.00 1.58
C PHE A 260 -12.47 6.47 0.16
N MET A 261 -11.42 5.75 -0.21
CA MET A 261 -11.33 5.08 -1.50
C MET A 261 -11.03 3.60 -1.28
N GLN A 262 -11.75 2.74 -2.00
CA GLN A 262 -11.36 1.34 -2.11
C GLN A 262 -10.44 1.19 -3.32
N ASP A 263 -9.49 0.26 -3.26
CA ASP A 263 -8.63 -0.02 -4.43
C ASP A 263 -9.50 -0.42 -5.64
N PRO A 264 -9.49 0.38 -6.74
CA PRO A 264 -10.28 0.09 -7.93
C PRO A 264 -9.90 -1.23 -8.61
N ILE A 265 -8.64 -1.69 -8.47
CA ILE A 265 -8.20 -2.99 -9.01
C ILE A 265 -8.92 -4.13 -8.28
N HIS A 266 -9.01 -4.04 -6.96
CA HIS A 266 -9.74 -5.01 -6.15
C HIS A 266 -11.25 -4.96 -6.40
N VAL A 267 -11.83 -3.77 -6.61
CA VAL A 267 -13.24 -3.63 -7.00
C VAL A 267 -13.49 -4.32 -8.35
N ALA A 268 -12.65 -4.04 -9.35
CA ALA A 268 -12.79 -4.63 -10.70
C ALA A 268 -12.67 -6.16 -10.69
N THR A 269 -11.69 -6.70 -9.96
CA THR A 269 -11.53 -8.15 -9.83
C THR A 269 -12.70 -8.80 -9.08
N LYS A 270 -13.30 -8.14 -8.08
CA LYS A 270 -14.53 -8.61 -7.44
C LYS A 270 -15.73 -8.64 -8.40
N PHE A 271 -15.90 -7.62 -9.23
CA PHE A 271 -16.93 -7.61 -10.27
C PHE A 271 -16.72 -8.74 -11.28
N ARG A 272 -15.49 -8.90 -11.79
CA ARG A 272 -15.15 -10.03 -12.67
C ARG A 272 -15.46 -11.37 -12.00
N ASN A 273 -15.00 -11.59 -10.77
CA ASN A 273 -15.22 -12.86 -10.06
C ASN A 273 -16.71 -13.12 -9.80
N ARG A 274 -17.54 -12.07 -9.68
CA ARG A 274 -19.00 -12.19 -9.61
C ARG A 274 -19.60 -12.57 -10.97
N LEU A 275 -19.17 -11.91 -12.05
CA LEU A 275 -19.58 -12.24 -13.43
C LEU A 275 -19.24 -13.69 -13.81
N LEU A 276 -18.07 -14.18 -13.38
CA LEU A 276 -17.60 -15.55 -13.65
C LEU A 276 -18.13 -16.59 -12.65
N SER A 277 -19.00 -16.21 -11.72
CA SER A 277 -19.47 -17.12 -10.68
C SER A 277 -20.60 -18.01 -11.18
N GLU A 278 -20.44 -19.32 -11.06
CA GLU A 278 -21.52 -20.29 -11.33
C GLU A 278 -22.61 -20.30 -10.24
N ILE A 279 -22.29 -19.78 -9.05
CA ILE A 279 -23.17 -19.85 -7.87
C ILE A 279 -23.91 -18.52 -7.66
N ALA A 280 -23.25 -17.40 -7.94
CA ALA A 280 -23.78 -16.09 -7.63
C ALA A 280 -24.33 -15.40 -8.89
N SER A 281 -25.64 -15.16 -8.91
CA SER A 281 -26.25 -14.36 -9.97
C SER A 281 -25.87 -12.87 -9.85
N MET A 282 -25.74 -12.22 -11.00
CA MET A 282 -25.53 -10.77 -11.11
C MET A 282 -26.72 -10.16 -11.84
N LYS A 283 -27.34 -9.16 -11.20
CA LYS A 283 -28.44 -8.38 -11.77
C LYS A 283 -28.04 -6.93 -11.89
N MET A 284 -28.44 -6.28 -12.98
CA MET A 284 -28.33 -4.84 -13.18
C MET A 284 -29.68 -4.30 -13.61
N GLY A 285 -30.37 -3.58 -12.72
CA GLY A 285 -31.77 -3.23 -12.90
C GLY A 285 -32.62 -4.50 -13.08
N ASP A 286 -33.40 -4.54 -14.17
CA ASP A 286 -34.25 -5.69 -14.51
C ASP A 286 -33.51 -6.77 -15.32
N TYR A 287 -32.22 -6.56 -15.65
CA TYR A 287 -31.45 -7.46 -16.49
C TYR A 287 -30.58 -8.42 -15.69
N HIS A 288 -30.49 -9.66 -16.17
CA HIS A 288 -29.51 -10.62 -15.73
C HIS A 288 -28.23 -10.52 -16.56
N VAL A 289 -27.09 -10.48 -15.89
CA VAL A 289 -25.78 -10.48 -16.57
C VAL A 289 -25.27 -11.92 -16.63
N SER A 290 -25.05 -12.42 -17.86
CA SER A 290 -24.52 -13.76 -18.13
C SER A 290 -23.15 -13.68 -18.80
N ILE A 291 -22.28 -14.64 -18.46
CA ILE A 291 -20.99 -14.85 -19.11
C ILE A 291 -21.13 -15.46 -20.51
N GLU A 292 -22.28 -16.07 -20.83
CA GLU A 292 -22.51 -16.78 -22.09
C GLU A 292 -22.27 -15.89 -23.30
N HIS A 293 -22.59 -14.59 -23.23
CA HIS A 293 -22.29 -13.65 -24.31
C HIS A 293 -20.78 -13.53 -24.59
N LEU A 294 -19.93 -13.61 -23.56
CA LEU A 294 -18.48 -13.61 -23.72
C LEU A 294 -17.96 -14.95 -24.26
N ILE A 295 -18.58 -16.07 -23.85
CA ILE A 295 -18.25 -17.40 -24.37
C ILE A 295 -18.59 -17.45 -25.87
N ASN A 296 -19.80 -17.04 -26.24
CA ASN A 296 -20.24 -16.95 -27.63
C ASN A 296 -19.31 -16.06 -28.45
N LEU A 297 -18.88 -14.91 -27.92
CA LEU A 297 -17.92 -14.04 -28.60
C LEU A 297 -16.57 -14.73 -28.86
N ILE A 298 -16.05 -15.47 -27.89
CA ILE A 298 -14.78 -16.21 -28.01
C ILE A 298 -14.90 -17.38 -29.00
N GLU A 299 -16.07 -18.00 -29.11
CA GLU A 299 -16.30 -19.17 -29.96
C GLU A 299 -16.72 -18.81 -31.39
N SER A 300 -17.45 -17.71 -31.57
CA SER A 300 -18.04 -17.32 -32.88
C SER A 300 -17.18 -16.39 -33.72
N LYS A 301 -16.27 -15.60 -33.10
CA LYS A 301 -15.44 -14.61 -33.81
C LYS A 301 -13.97 -14.97 -33.78
N ASN A 302 -13.22 -14.45 -34.73
CA ASN A 302 -11.77 -14.65 -34.77
C ASN A 302 -11.10 -13.88 -33.62
N LYS A 303 -10.15 -14.51 -32.93
CA LYS A 303 -9.35 -13.92 -31.85
C LYS A 303 -8.77 -12.55 -32.20
N ILE A 304 -8.40 -12.31 -33.46
CA ILE A 304 -7.84 -11.03 -33.90
C ILE A 304 -8.87 -9.88 -33.74
N GLU A 305 -10.16 -10.17 -33.83
CA GLU A 305 -11.23 -9.18 -33.75
C GLU A 305 -11.55 -8.75 -32.31
N HIS A 306 -11.36 -9.63 -31.33
CA HIS A 306 -11.78 -9.40 -29.94
C HIS A 306 -10.63 -9.46 -28.93
N ASN A 307 -9.50 -10.10 -29.25
CA ASN A 307 -8.31 -10.23 -28.39
C ASN A 307 -8.56 -10.89 -27.01
N LEU A 308 -9.66 -11.63 -26.85
CA LEU A 308 -9.93 -12.44 -25.65
C LEU A 308 -9.32 -13.84 -25.80
N ILE A 309 -8.94 -14.43 -24.68
CA ILE A 309 -8.51 -15.83 -24.58
C ILE A 309 -9.34 -16.57 -23.54
N LYS A 310 -9.43 -17.90 -23.64
CA LYS A 310 -10.22 -18.73 -22.71
C LYS A 310 -9.83 -18.53 -21.24
N SER A 311 -8.57 -18.20 -20.95
CA SER A 311 -8.14 -17.91 -19.58
C SER A 311 -8.72 -16.60 -19.02
N ASP A 312 -9.19 -15.68 -19.86
CA ASP A 312 -9.80 -14.42 -19.40
C ASP A 312 -11.09 -14.63 -18.64
N ILE A 313 -11.86 -15.62 -19.09
CA ILE A 313 -13.11 -16.05 -18.49
C ILE A 313 -12.93 -17.22 -17.50
N CYS A 314 -11.68 -17.59 -17.18
CA CYS A 314 -11.41 -18.66 -16.23
C CYS A 314 -11.40 -18.13 -14.78
N PRO A 315 -12.24 -18.69 -13.88
CA PRO A 315 -12.38 -18.20 -12.50
C PRO A 315 -11.24 -18.64 -11.55
N LYS A 316 -10.29 -19.48 -12.02
CA LYS A 316 -9.19 -20.00 -11.18
C LYS A 316 -8.27 -18.90 -10.67
N ASP A 317 -7.90 -17.97 -11.54
CA ASP A 317 -7.10 -16.80 -11.16
C ASP A 317 -8.03 -15.63 -10.80
N ARG A 318 -8.26 -15.47 -9.50
CA ARG A 318 -9.13 -14.44 -8.92
C ARG A 318 -8.49 -13.06 -8.85
N GLN A 319 -7.17 -12.97 -9.05
CA GLN A 319 -6.41 -11.71 -8.99
C GLN A 319 -6.04 -11.18 -10.40
N ASN A 320 -6.53 -11.82 -11.46
CA ASN A 320 -6.24 -11.44 -12.84
C ASN A 320 -6.92 -10.13 -13.26
N TYR A 321 -6.31 -9.01 -12.92
CA TYR A 321 -6.76 -7.69 -13.33
C TYR A 321 -6.63 -7.46 -14.85
N ALA A 322 -5.63 -8.09 -15.49
CA ALA A 322 -5.44 -7.96 -16.94
C ALA A 322 -6.66 -8.50 -17.72
N SER A 323 -7.25 -9.59 -17.26
CA SER A 323 -8.50 -10.12 -17.82
C SER A 323 -9.69 -9.21 -17.57
N CYS A 324 -9.76 -8.54 -16.41
CA CYS A 324 -10.79 -7.53 -16.16
C CYS A 324 -10.74 -6.45 -17.25
N ARG A 325 -9.55 -5.88 -17.50
CA ARG A 325 -9.34 -4.84 -18.53
C ARG A 325 -9.71 -5.30 -19.94
N ARG A 326 -9.41 -6.55 -20.31
CA ARG A 326 -9.72 -7.08 -21.63
C ARG A 326 -11.24 -7.27 -21.81
N ILE A 327 -11.89 -7.92 -20.84
CA ILE A 327 -13.33 -8.20 -20.88
C ILE A 327 -14.14 -6.90 -20.87
N SER A 328 -13.71 -5.89 -20.12
CA SER A 328 -14.38 -4.59 -20.04
C SER A 328 -13.86 -3.55 -21.05
N SER A 329 -13.16 -3.98 -22.11
CA SER A 329 -12.64 -3.05 -23.10
C SER A 329 -13.74 -2.54 -24.02
N GLU A 330 -13.59 -1.30 -24.49
CA GLU A 330 -14.55 -0.65 -25.39
C GLU A 330 -14.83 -1.49 -26.65
N LEU A 331 -13.80 -2.13 -27.20
CA LEU A 331 -13.91 -3.04 -28.35
C LEU A 331 -14.87 -4.20 -28.05
N ILE A 332 -14.77 -4.82 -26.88
CA ILE A 332 -15.64 -5.93 -26.48
C ILE A 332 -17.07 -5.44 -26.30
N LEU A 333 -17.26 -4.30 -25.63
CA LEU A 333 -18.59 -3.70 -25.46
C LEU A 333 -19.26 -3.46 -26.81
N GLN A 334 -18.53 -2.88 -27.78
CA GLN A 334 -19.04 -2.64 -29.13
C GLN A 334 -19.36 -3.93 -29.90
N LEU A 335 -18.58 -5.00 -29.70
CA LEU A 335 -18.85 -6.30 -30.33
C LEU A 335 -20.07 -6.99 -29.74
N LEU A 336 -20.24 -6.92 -28.42
CA LEU A 336 -21.42 -7.42 -27.72
C LEU A 336 -22.68 -6.65 -28.12
N ASN A 337 -22.58 -5.33 -28.35
CA ASN A 337 -23.70 -4.51 -28.78
C ASN A 337 -24.26 -4.87 -30.17
N LYS A 338 -23.46 -5.56 -30.99
CA LYS A 338 -23.86 -6.04 -32.32
C LYS A 338 -24.49 -7.44 -32.28
N MET A 339 -24.49 -8.11 -31.13
CA MET A 339 -25.13 -9.40 -30.93
C MET A 339 -26.58 -9.17 -30.45
N GLU A 340 -27.53 -9.93 -30.99
CA GLU A 340 -28.91 -9.95 -30.50
C GLU A 340 -28.92 -10.35 -29.00
N ASP A 341 -29.88 -9.82 -28.22
CA ASP A 341 -30.08 -10.07 -26.79
C ASP A 341 -29.01 -9.56 -25.78
N CYS A 342 -28.05 -8.74 -26.19
CA CYS A 342 -26.98 -8.23 -25.31
C CYS A 342 -27.30 -6.95 -24.50
N PHE A 343 -28.57 -6.63 -24.24
CA PHE A 343 -28.96 -5.39 -23.53
C PHE A 343 -28.51 -5.34 -22.05
N GLY A 344 -28.35 -6.49 -21.39
CA GLY A 344 -27.85 -6.55 -20.00
C GLY A 344 -26.36 -6.22 -19.84
N GLY A 345 -25.55 -6.41 -20.89
CA GLY A 345 -24.13 -6.02 -20.92
C GLY A 345 -23.91 -4.51 -21.10
N HIS A 346 -24.95 -3.80 -21.53
CA HIS A 346 -24.96 -2.36 -21.79
C HIS A 346 -25.01 -1.49 -20.53
N GLY A 347 -25.44 -2.06 -19.39
CA GLY A 347 -25.55 -1.35 -18.11
C GLY A 347 -24.22 -0.75 -17.60
N TYR A 348 -23.10 -1.15 -18.20
CA TYR A 348 -21.77 -0.61 -17.92
C TYR A 348 -21.45 0.72 -18.63
N SER A 349 -22.22 1.14 -19.65
CA SER A 349 -21.81 2.22 -20.56
C SER A 349 -22.72 3.46 -20.58
N ILE A 350 -23.96 3.42 -20.07
CA ILE A 350 -24.89 4.56 -20.24
C ILE A 350 -25.55 4.95 -18.90
N ARG A 351 -24.87 5.85 -18.18
CA ARG A 351 -25.38 7.00 -17.40
C ARG A 351 -24.33 7.42 -16.36
N SER A 352 -23.20 7.94 -16.82
CA SER A 352 -22.31 8.82 -16.04
C SER A 352 -22.62 10.28 -16.36
#